data_AF-A0A961WVL3-F1
#
_entry.id   AF-A0A961WVL3-F1
#
_cell.length_a   1.000
_cell.length_b   1.000
_cell.length_c   1.000
_cell.angle_alpha   90.00
_cell.angle_beta   90.00
_cell.angle_gamma   90.00
#
_symmetry.space_group_name_H-M   'P 1'
#
loop_
_entity.id
_entity.type
_entity.pdbx_description
1 polymer ?
#
loop_
_entity_poly.entity_id
_entity_poly.type
_entity_poly.pdbx_seq_one_letter_code
_entity_poly.pdbx_strand_id
1 'polypeptide(L)'
;MSEFALPPAGRKGIWGWMLFDWAAQPFFTVVTTFIFGPYFISRMASDPVAGQAAWGFAVAAGGLFIAILSPVLGAIADHTG
;
A
#
# COMPACT_ATOMS: atom_id res chain seq x y z
N MET A 1 25.31 -13.96 22.82
CA MET A 1 24.90 -12.90 21.88
C MET A 1 23.74 -12.18 22.54
N SER A 2 23.99 -11.03 23.17
CA SER A 2 22.95 -10.30 23.91
C SER A 2 21.99 -9.67 22.92
N GLU A 3 20.76 -10.15 22.91
CA GLU A 3 19.64 -9.60 22.15
C GLU A 3 19.37 -8.18 22.67
N PHE A 4 19.77 -7.16 21.91
CA PHE A 4 19.41 -5.77 22.18
C PHE A 4 17.94 -5.59 21.78
N ALA A 5 17.01 -6.07 22.62
CA ALA A 5 15.59 -5.78 22.44
C ALA A 5 15.36 -4.30 22.76
N LEU A 6 14.98 -3.51 21.75
CA LEU A 6 14.58 -2.11 21.96
C LEU A 6 13.34 -2.07 22.88
N PRO A 7 13.26 -1.08 23.79
CA PRO A 7 12.08 -0.93 24.63
C PRO A 7 10.83 -0.71 23.76
N PRO A 8 9.66 -1.27 24.14
CA PRO A 8 8.42 -1.10 23.39
C PRO A 8 8.08 0.38 23.17
N ALA A 9 7.44 0.68 22.05
CA ALA A 9 6.96 2.02 21.76
C ALA A 9 6.07 2.54 22.90
N GLY A 10 6.37 3.74 23.40
CA GLY A 10 5.57 4.36 24.45
C GLY A 10 4.13 4.65 24.00
N ARG A 11 3.23 4.86 24.97
CA ARG A 11 1.79 5.08 24.72
C ARG A 11 1.51 6.19 23.68
N LYS A 12 2.30 7.27 23.67
CA LYS A 12 2.20 8.34 22.67
C LYS A 12 2.59 7.90 21.26
N GLY A 13 3.59 7.02 21.13
CA GLY A 13 4.02 6.46 19.85
C GLY A 13 2.95 5.55 19.24
N ILE A 14 2.32 4.71 20.07
CA ILE A 14 1.21 3.84 19.64
C ILE A 14 0.05 4.69 19.11
N TRP A 15 -0.41 5.69 19.86
CA TRP A 15 -1.49 6.58 19.41
C TRP A 15 -1.13 7.38 18.16
N GLY A 16 0.11 7.85 18.06
CA GLY A 16 0.60 8.54 16.86
C GLY A 16 0.55 7.65 15.62
N TRP A 17 1.02 6.40 15.74
CA TRP A 17 0.96 5.42 14.65
C TRP A 17 -0.48 5.07 14.27
N MET A 18 -1.35 4.84 15.25
CA MET A 18 -2.76 4.55 15.00
C MET A 18 -3.49 5.69 14.26
N LEU A 19 -3.26 6.94 14.65
CA LEU A 19 -3.87 8.10 13.99
C LEU A 19 -3.31 8.30 12.57
N PHE A 20 -2.02 8.07 12.38
CA PHE A 20 -1.39 8.10 11.07
C PHE A 20 -1.97 7.04 10.14
N ASP A 21 -2.03 5.78 10.59
CA ASP A 21 -2.58 4.66 9.80
C ASP A 21 -4.07 4.91 9.47
N TRP A 22 -4.84 5.37 10.46
CA TRP A 22 -6.25 5.74 10.26
C TRP A 22 -6.44 6.85 9.22
N ALA A 23 -5.61 7.91 9.27
CA ALA A 23 -5.69 9.01 8.31
C ALA A 23 -5.29 8.57 6.89
N ALA A 24 -4.40 7.59 6.75
CA ALA A 24 -3.96 7.06 5.47
C ALA A 24 -4.99 6.10 4.82
N GLN A 25 -5.77 5.37 5.64
CA GLN A 25 -6.70 4.33 5.17
C GLN A 25 -7.68 4.75 4.06
N PRO A 26 -8.36 5.92 4.11
CA PRO A 26 -9.32 6.32 3.09
C PRO A 26 -8.74 6.44 1.67
N PHE A 27 -7.45 6.76 1.56
CA PHE A 27 -6.79 6.81 0.25
C PHE A 27 -6.75 5.42 -0.40
N PHE A 28 -6.36 4.40 0.37
CA PHE A 28 -6.25 3.04 -0.15
C PHE A 28 -7.62 2.37 -0.34
N THR A 29 -8.55 2.57 0.60
CA THR A 29 -9.85 1.87 0.60
C THR A 29 -10.96 2.56 -0.18
N VAL A 30 -10.88 3.88 -0.37
CA VAL A 30 -11.91 4.64 -1.09
C VAL A 30 -11.37 5.20 -2.40
N VAL A 31 -10.28 5.97 -2.33
CA VAL A 31 -9.77 6.68 -3.51
C VAL A 31 -9.30 5.70 -4.58
N THR A 32 -8.52 4.69 -4.21
CA THR A 32 -7.99 3.73 -5.19
C THR A 32 -9.08 2.88 -5.83
N THR A 33 -10.00 2.36 -5.02
CA THR A 33 -11.03 1.37 -5.40
C THR A 33 -12.26 2.00 -6.06
N PHE A 34 -12.86 3.00 -5.43
CA PHE A 34 -14.16 3.54 -5.86
C PHE A 34 -14.04 4.79 -6.72
N ILE A 35 -12.93 5.52 -6.65
CA ILE A 35 -12.74 6.76 -7.42
C ILE A 35 -11.83 6.51 -8.62
N PHE A 36 -10.60 6.05 -8.37
CA PHE A 36 -9.59 5.99 -9.41
C PHE A 36 -9.85 4.89 -10.44
N GLY A 37 -10.26 3.68 -10.02
CA GLY A 37 -10.61 2.59 -10.95
C GLY A 37 -11.67 3.00 -11.98
N PRO A 38 -12.87 3.46 -11.58
CA PRO A 38 -13.89 3.94 -12.50
C PRO A 38 -13.46 5.16 -13.34
N TYR A 39 -12.69 6.09 -12.76
CA TYR A 39 -12.11 7.21 -13.49
C TYR A 39 -11.17 6.74 -14.62
N PHE A 40 -10.28 5.79 -14.34
CA PHE A 40 -9.36 5.22 -15.32
C PHE A 40 -10.12 4.59 -16.48
N ILE A 41 -11.10 3.73 -16.17
CA ILE A 41 -11.91 3.05 -17.19
C ILE A 41 -12.69 4.06 -18.05
N SER A 42 -13.25 5.11 -17.44
CA SER A 42 -14.09 6.09 -18.15
C SER A 42 -13.34 7.19 -18.90
N ARG A 43 -12.09 7.49 -18.53
CA ARG A 43 -11.34 8.64 -19.06
C ARG A 43 -10.06 8.28 -19.80
N MET A 44 -9.43 7.15 -19.48
CA MET A 44 -8.17 6.72 -20.12
C MET A 44 -8.35 5.62 -21.15
N ALA A 45 -9.52 4.98 -21.21
CA ALA A 45 -9.82 3.95 -22.20
C ALA A 45 -10.86 4.42 -23.22
N SER A 46 -10.64 4.07 -24.49
CA SER A 46 -11.60 4.30 -25.57
C SER A 46 -12.77 3.31 -25.56
N ASP A 47 -12.55 2.12 -25.00
CA ASP A 47 -13.55 1.07 -24.78
C ASP A 47 -13.55 0.68 -23.29
N PRO A 48 -14.71 0.70 -22.61
CA PRO A 48 -14.82 0.31 -21.20
C PRO A 48 -14.31 -1.11 -20.91
N VAL A 49 -14.52 -2.07 -21.82
CA VAL A 49 -14.09 -3.46 -21.62
C VAL A 49 -12.57 -3.55 -21.65
N ALA A 50 -11.94 -2.95 -22.67
CA ALA A 50 -10.49 -2.82 -22.74
C ALA A 50 -9.90 -2.05 -21.54
N GLY A 51 -10.57 -0.99 -21.09
CA GLY A 51 -10.18 -0.21 -19.92
C GLY A 51 -10.19 -1.01 -18.62
N GLN A 52 -11.23 -1.84 -18.42
CA GLN A 52 -11.32 -2.73 -17.27
C GLN A 52 -10.23 -3.80 -17.29
N ALA A 53 -9.92 -4.38 -18.46
CA ALA A 53 -8.81 -5.32 -18.60
C ALA A 53 -7.46 -4.66 -18.29
N ALA A 54 -7.21 -3.47 -18.85
CA ALA A 54 -5.99 -2.71 -18.60
C ALA A 54 -5.83 -2.34 -17.11
N TRP A 55 -6.90 -1.94 -16.44
CA TRP A 55 -6.89 -1.68 -15.00
C TRP A 55 -6.54 -2.94 -14.20
N GLY A 56 -7.13 -4.09 -14.56
CA GLY A 56 -6.81 -5.39 -13.95
C GLY A 56 -5.33 -5.76 -14.10
N PHE A 57 -4.76 -5.57 -15.29
CA PHE A 57 -3.33 -5.80 -15.51
C PHE A 57 -2.44 -4.83 -14.74
N ALA A 58 -2.83 -3.56 -14.60
CA ALA A 58 -2.09 -2.59 -13.79
C ALA A 58 -2.04 -3.00 -12.31
N VAL A 59 -3.18 -3.45 -11.75
CA VAL A 59 -3.25 -3.98 -10.38
C VAL A 59 -2.39 -5.24 -10.24
N ALA A 60 -2.45 -6.17 -11.19
CA ALA A 60 -1.65 -7.39 -11.17
C ALA A 60 -0.15 -7.10 -11.23
N ALA A 61 0.27 -6.18 -12.11
CA ALA A 61 1.67 -5.73 -12.20
C ALA A 61 2.12 -5.09 -10.88
N GLY A 62 1.31 -4.20 -10.30
CA GLY A 62 1.58 -3.60 -8.99
C GLY A 62 1.74 -4.64 -7.88
N GLY A 63 0.84 -5.63 -7.84
CA GLY A 63 0.93 -6.76 -6.91
C GLY A 63 2.20 -7.60 -7.09
N LEU A 64 2.63 -7.82 -8.34
CA LEU A 64 3.88 -8.52 -8.63
C LEU A 64 5.10 -7.73 -8.15
N PHE A 65 5.13 -6.40 -8.37
CA PHE A 65 6.18 -5.55 -7.83
C PHE A 65 6.24 -5.60 -6.31
N ILE A 66 5.09 -5.53 -5.64
CA ILE A 66 5.00 -5.67 -4.18
C ILE A 66 5.54 -7.04 -3.76
N ALA A 67 5.11 -8.13 -4.39
CA ALA A 67 5.55 -9.48 -4.04
C ALA A 67 7.08 -9.67 -4.12
N ILE A 68 7.73 -9.02 -5.09
CA ILE A 68 9.18 -9.09 -5.28
C ILE A 68 9.93 -8.15 -4.32
N LEU A 69 9.43 -6.92 -4.14
CA LEU A 69 10.15 -5.87 -3.41
C LEU A 69 9.92 -5.94 -1.90
N SER A 70 8.73 -6.37 -1.44
CA SER A 70 8.39 -6.41 -0.01
C SER A 70 9.36 -7.22 0.85
N PRO A 71 9.88 -8.40 0.43
CA PRO A 71 10.88 -9.13 1.22
C PRO A 71 12.18 -8.37 1.38
N VAL A 72 12.65 -7.70 0.32
CA VAL A 72 13.91 -6.95 0.33
C VAL A 72 13.78 -5.69 1.18
N LEU A 73 12.72 -4.90 0.91
CA LEU A 73 12.48 -3.65 1.64
C LEU A 73 12.12 -3.92 3.11
N GLY A 74 11.38 -4.99 3.39
CA GLY A 74 11.07 -5.44 4.74
C GLY A 74 12.32 -5.83 5.51
N ALA A 75 13.20 -6.65 4.91
CA ALA A 75 14.47 -7.00 5.54
C ALA A 75 15.35 -5.78 5.82
N ILE A 76 15.39 -4.80 4.92
CA ILE A 76 16.11 -3.54 5.17
C ILE A 76 15.50 -2.82 6.38
N ALA A 77 14.18 -2.66 6.43
CA ALA A 77 13.49 -1.99 7.54
C ALA A 77 13.76 -2.70 8.89
N ASP A 78 13.80 -4.03 8.90
CA ASP A 78 14.10 -4.83 10.10
C ASP A 78 15.55 -4.62 10.59
N HIS A 79 16.49 -4.36 9.68
CA HIS A 79 17.89 -4.07 10.02
C HIS A 79 18.15 -2.60 10.38
N THR A 80 17.39 -1.67 9.82
CA THR A 80 17.58 -0.22 10.00
C THR A 80 16.66 0.41 11.05
N GLY A 81 15.89 -0.40 11.79
CA GLY A 81 14.90 0.03 12.78
C GLY A 81 15.33 1.21 13.65
#